data_AF-A0AAD5YBQ5-F1
#
_entry.id   AF-A0AAD5YBQ5-F1
#
_cell.length_a   1.000
_cell.length_b   1.000
_cell.length_c   1.000
_cell.angle_alpha   90.00
_cell.angle_beta   90.00
_cell.angle_gamma   90.00
#
_symmetry.space_group_name_H-M   'P 1'
#
loop_
_entity.id
_entity.type
_entity.pdbx_description
1 polymer ?
#
loop_
_entity_poly.entity_id
_entity_poly.type
_entity_poly.pdbx_seq_one_letter_code
_entity_poly.pdbx_strand_id
1 'polypeptide(L)'
;MANTPHGGILKDLVARDEPLRENLKAEAKTLPDIILTERQLCDLELLTNGGFSPLEGFLNEADYNGVVTSLRLADGTLFPIPINLDVSQEDIDRLHIVPGARIALRDPRDDQALAIITVDDIYKPDRVREAINVFGADDPAHPAVAYLRTKVKDFYVGGKVQAIQAPIHFDYVALRCTCLLFSTDDQRSLTD
;
A
#
# COMPACT_ATOMS: atom_id res chain seq x y z
N MET A 1 20.09 19.23 6.24
CA MET A 1 18.65 19.22 6.55
C MET A 1 18.00 18.16 5.70
N ALA A 2 17.23 17.26 6.29
CA ALA A 2 16.44 16.29 5.53
C ALA A 2 15.46 17.03 4.61
N ASN A 3 15.17 16.46 3.44
CA ASN A 3 14.19 17.01 2.52
C ASN A 3 12.79 16.92 3.12
N THR A 4 11.92 17.86 2.75
CA THR A 4 10.51 17.82 3.14
C THR A 4 9.84 16.57 2.56
N PRO A 5 8.96 15.87 3.31
CA PRO A 5 8.20 14.76 2.78
C PRO A 5 7.41 15.14 1.53
N HIS A 6 7.22 14.19 0.63
CA HIS A 6 6.41 14.40 -0.55
C HIS A 6 4.95 14.68 -0.17
N GLY A 7 4.36 15.73 -0.74
CA GLY A 7 3.07 16.27 -0.27
C GLY A 7 3.14 17.10 1.02
N GLY A 8 4.34 17.37 1.53
CA GLY A 8 4.59 18.26 2.68
C GLY A 8 4.48 17.60 4.06
N ILE A 9 3.79 16.47 4.17
CA ILE A 9 3.51 15.79 5.45
C ILE A 9 3.89 14.31 5.33
N LEU A 10 4.69 13.82 6.28
CA LEU A 10 4.99 12.40 6.39
C LEU A 10 3.75 11.65 6.91
N LYS A 11 3.29 10.65 6.17
CA LYS A 11 2.17 9.79 6.53
C LYS A 11 2.63 8.53 7.26
N ASP A 12 3.20 8.71 8.46
CA ASP A 12 3.52 7.58 9.34
C ASP A 12 2.24 7.08 10.03
N LEU A 13 1.64 6.03 9.46
CA LEU A 13 0.36 5.50 9.92
C LEU A 13 0.52 4.73 11.23
N VAL A 14 1.67 4.08 11.45
CA VAL A 14 1.99 3.40 12.70
C VAL A 14 2.00 4.40 13.85
N ALA A 15 2.72 5.52 13.68
CA ALA A 15 2.74 6.58 14.68
C ALA A 15 1.37 7.25 14.86
N ARG A 16 0.63 7.48 13.77
CA ARG A 16 -0.73 8.06 13.79
C ARG A 16 -1.70 7.19 14.60
N ASP A 17 -1.66 5.88 14.40
CA ASP A 17 -2.65 4.94 14.92
C ASP A 17 -2.22 4.26 16.24
N GLU A 18 -1.03 4.54 16.76
CA GLU A 18 -0.52 3.99 18.03
C GLU A 18 -1.55 4.10 19.19
N PRO A 19 -2.28 5.22 19.40
CA PRO A 19 -3.29 5.30 20.45
C PRO A 19 -4.48 4.36 20.27
N LEU A 20 -4.75 3.91 19.04
CA LEU A 20 -5.88 3.04 18.66
C LEU A 20 -5.46 1.57 18.53
N ARG A 21 -4.16 1.26 18.61
CA ARG A 21 -3.59 -0.05 18.29
C ARG A 21 -4.32 -1.22 18.94
N GLU A 22 -4.55 -1.16 20.25
CA GLU A 22 -5.19 -2.28 20.97
C GLU A 22 -6.65 -2.50 20.52
N ASN A 23 -7.36 -1.41 20.21
CA ASN A 23 -8.73 -1.50 19.67
C ASN A 23 -8.71 -2.09 18.26
N LEU A 24 -7.82 -1.64 17.38
CA LEU A 24 -7.66 -2.17 16.03
C LEU A 24 -7.26 -3.65 16.06
N LYS A 25 -6.37 -4.04 17.00
CA LYS A 25 -5.96 -5.44 17.19
C LYS A 25 -7.11 -6.32 17.68
N ALA A 26 -7.98 -5.81 18.55
CA ALA A 26 -9.17 -6.54 18.98
C ALA A 26 -10.20 -6.66 17.83
N GLU A 27 -10.42 -5.57 17.10
CA GLU A 27 -11.32 -5.52 15.95
C GLU A 27 -10.89 -6.48 14.85
N ALA A 28 -9.61 -6.49 14.48
CA ALA A 28 -9.05 -7.34 13.42
C ALA A 28 -9.27 -8.84 13.66
N LYS A 29 -9.50 -9.29 14.90
CA LYS A 29 -9.84 -10.70 15.20
C LYS A 29 -11.26 -11.08 14.78
N THR A 30 -12.13 -10.10 14.59
CA THR A 30 -13.55 -10.29 14.26
C THR A 30 -13.87 -9.97 12.80
N LEU A 31 -12.97 -9.26 12.13
CA LEU A 31 -13.13 -8.88 10.72
C LEU A 31 -12.79 -10.04 9.79
N PRO A 32 -13.38 -10.07 8.57
CA PRO A 32 -12.81 -10.86 7.49
C PRO A 32 -11.37 -10.41 7.23
N ASP A 33 -10.52 -11.36 6.82
CA ASP A 33 -9.12 -11.08 6.55
C ASP A 33 -8.65 -11.54 5.18
N ILE A 34 -7.67 -10.78 4.67
CA ILE A 34 -6.93 -11.09 3.46
C ILE A 34 -5.49 -11.34 3.88
N ILE A 35 -4.98 -12.52 3.52
CA ILE A 35 -3.55 -12.81 3.57
C ILE A 35 -2.90 -12.15 2.37
N LEU A 36 -1.97 -11.23 2.63
CA LEU A 36 -1.30 -10.46 1.59
C LEU A 36 -0.33 -11.31 0.78
N THR A 37 -0.07 -10.92 -0.46
CA THR A 37 1.09 -11.40 -1.21
C THR A 37 2.37 -10.71 -0.70
N GLU A 38 3.54 -11.28 -0.99
CA GLU A 38 4.83 -10.65 -0.62
C GLU A 38 4.96 -9.22 -1.19
N ARG A 39 4.46 -8.98 -2.40
CA ARG A 39 4.50 -7.65 -3.03
C ARG A 39 3.60 -6.67 -2.27
N GLN A 40 2.37 -7.09 -1.96
CA GLN A 40 1.42 -6.27 -1.19
C GLN A 40 1.91 -6.01 0.24
N LEU A 41 2.66 -6.95 0.83
CA LEU A 41 3.29 -6.78 2.14
C LEU A 41 4.35 -5.69 2.10
N CYS A 42 5.22 -5.69 1.08
CA CYS A 42 6.20 -4.61 0.89
C CYS A 42 5.52 -3.26 0.66
N ASP A 43 4.45 -3.23 -0.14
CA ASP A 43 3.68 -2.02 -0.37
C ASP A 43 3.04 -1.52 0.92
N LEU A 44 2.46 -2.42 1.74
CA LEU A 44 1.89 -2.08 3.05
C LEU A 44 2.96 -1.56 4.02
N GLU A 45 4.17 -2.12 4.02
CA GLU A 45 5.28 -1.65 4.87
C GLU A 45 5.63 -0.18 4.57
N LEU A 46 5.81 0.15 3.28
CA LEU A 46 6.11 1.51 2.84
C LEU A 46 4.94 2.48 3.01
N LEU A 47 3.72 1.97 2.92
CA LEU A 47 2.52 2.76 3.15
C LEU A 47 2.35 3.09 4.64
N THR A 48 2.58 2.12 5.52
CA THR A 48 2.39 2.29 6.96
C THR A 48 3.51 3.11 7.62
N ASN A 49 4.73 3.08 7.08
CA ASN A 49 5.87 3.86 7.59
C ASN A 49 6.01 5.26 6.95
N GLY A 50 5.14 5.62 6.00
CA GLY A 50 5.13 6.91 5.31
C GLY A 50 6.09 7.04 4.13
N GLY A 51 6.76 5.97 3.70
CA GLY A 51 7.59 5.93 2.49
C GLY A 51 6.83 6.28 1.20
N PHE A 52 5.51 6.06 1.18
CA PHE A 52 4.63 6.44 0.07
C PHE A 52 3.82 7.73 0.31
N SER A 53 4.25 8.60 1.22
CA SER A 53 3.62 9.92 1.39
C SER A 53 3.43 10.62 0.02
N PRO A 54 2.26 11.21 -0.26
CA PRO A 54 1.16 11.49 0.65
C PRO A 54 0.10 10.37 0.82
N LEU A 55 0.31 9.18 0.27
CA LEU A 55 -0.67 8.10 0.35
C LEU A 55 -0.91 7.62 1.79
N GLU A 56 -2.17 7.32 2.09
CA GLU A 56 -2.62 6.77 3.39
C GLU A 56 -3.41 5.45 3.22
N GLY A 57 -3.35 4.86 2.03
CA GLY A 57 -4.11 3.67 1.68
C GLY A 57 -3.85 3.21 0.25
N PHE A 58 -4.38 2.04 -0.09
CA PHE A 58 -4.32 1.53 -1.46
C PHE A 58 -5.17 2.39 -2.38
N LEU A 59 -4.73 2.55 -3.63
CA LEU A 59 -5.34 3.50 -4.56
C LEU A 59 -6.80 3.13 -4.88
N ASN A 60 -7.70 4.09 -4.66
CA ASN A 60 -9.05 4.07 -5.21
C ASN A 60 -9.01 4.25 -6.74
N GLU A 61 -10.15 4.05 -7.40
CA GLU A 61 -10.27 4.11 -8.85
C GLU A 61 -9.87 5.49 -9.41
N ALA A 62 -10.21 6.57 -8.69
CA ALA A 62 -9.88 7.93 -9.13
C ALA A 62 -8.37 8.19 -9.10
N ASP A 63 -7.71 7.84 -8.00
CA ASP A 63 -6.26 7.97 -7.85
C ASP A 63 -5.52 7.04 -8.82
N TYR A 64 -5.96 5.79 -8.95
CA TYR A 64 -5.41 4.84 -9.91
C TYR A 64 -5.46 5.36 -11.35
N ASN A 65 -6.64 5.85 -11.79
CA ASN A 65 -6.79 6.39 -13.13
C ASN A 65 -5.91 7.63 -13.35
N GLY A 66 -5.79 8.50 -12.34
CA GLY A 66 -4.87 9.64 -12.37
C GLY A 66 -3.42 9.18 -12.56
N VAL A 67 -2.98 8.19 -11.80
CA VAL A 67 -1.62 7.65 -11.84
C VAL A 67 -1.32 7.04 -13.20
N VAL A 68 -2.21 6.17 -13.69
CA VAL A 68 -2.04 5.48 -14.98
C VAL A 68 -2.11 6.43 -16.17
N THR A 69 -2.78 7.58 -16.07
CA THR A 69 -2.93 8.51 -17.21
C THR A 69 -1.98 9.69 -17.19
N SER A 70 -1.64 10.19 -16.01
CA SER A 70 -0.96 11.47 -15.84
C SER A 70 0.16 11.43 -14.79
N LEU A 71 0.45 10.24 -14.24
CA LEU A 71 1.44 10.03 -13.19
C LEU A 71 1.13 10.86 -11.94
N ARG A 72 -0.14 11.12 -11.65
CA ARG A 72 -0.59 11.98 -10.55
C ARG A 72 -1.78 11.38 -9.82
N LEU A 73 -1.85 11.59 -8.52
CA LEU A 73 -3.05 11.31 -7.72
C LEU A 73 -4.18 12.26 -8.11
N ALA A 74 -5.40 11.98 -7.65
CA ALA A 74 -6.57 12.81 -7.92
C ALA A 74 -6.43 14.24 -7.36
N ASP A 75 -5.61 14.45 -6.33
CA ASP A 75 -5.27 15.76 -5.78
C ASP A 75 -4.22 16.53 -6.61
N GLY A 76 -3.70 15.94 -7.67
CA GLY A 76 -2.68 16.51 -8.56
C GLY A 76 -1.23 16.24 -8.14
N THR A 77 -1.00 15.60 -6.99
CA THR A 77 0.34 15.24 -6.51
C THR A 77 0.98 14.21 -7.43
N LEU A 78 2.24 14.41 -7.81
CA LEU A 78 2.97 13.47 -8.66
C LEU A 78 3.14 12.11 -7.96
N PHE A 79 2.67 11.03 -8.56
CA PHE A 79 2.86 9.67 -8.06
C PHE A 79 2.85 8.72 -9.27
N PRO A 80 4.00 8.23 -9.75
CA PRO A 80 4.08 7.57 -11.06
C PRO A 80 3.81 6.06 -11.04
N ILE A 81 3.76 5.42 -9.87
CA ILE A 81 3.61 3.96 -9.74
C ILE A 81 2.30 3.63 -9.02
N PRO A 82 1.45 2.74 -9.54
CA PRO A 82 0.23 2.37 -8.86
C PRO A 82 0.49 1.41 -7.69
N ILE A 83 -0.12 1.68 -6.53
CA ILE A 83 -0.03 0.87 -5.31
C ILE A 83 -1.41 0.31 -4.99
N ASN A 84 -1.65 -0.94 -5.38
CA ASN A 84 -2.99 -1.52 -5.41
C ASN A 84 -3.07 -2.78 -4.55
N LEU A 85 -4.23 -3.02 -3.96
CA LEU A 85 -4.56 -4.28 -3.30
C LEU A 85 -5.45 -5.10 -4.24
N ASP A 86 -4.89 -6.16 -4.83
CA ASP A 86 -5.62 -7.02 -5.76
C ASP A 86 -6.29 -8.23 -5.08
N VAL A 87 -7.54 -8.48 -5.48
CA VAL A 87 -8.41 -9.54 -4.96
C VAL A 87 -9.13 -10.26 -6.11
N SER A 88 -9.52 -11.52 -5.88
CA SER A 88 -10.28 -12.30 -6.86
C SER A 88 -11.78 -12.07 -6.65
N GLN A 89 -12.60 -12.41 -7.66
CA GLN A 89 -14.06 -12.44 -7.49
C GLN A 89 -14.47 -13.33 -6.31
N GLU A 90 -13.81 -14.49 -6.16
CA GLU A 90 -14.07 -15.41 -5.06
C GLU A 90 -13.76 -14.80 -3.69
N ASP A 91 -12.69 -14.00 -3.56
CA ASP A 91 -12.36 -13.28 -2.33
C ASP A 91 -13.40 -12.20 -2.03
N ILE A 92 -13.87 -11.47 -3.05
CA ILE A 92 -14.93 -10.45 -2.91
C ILE A 92 -16.20 -11.09 -2.35
N ASP A 93 -16.65 -12.20 -2.95
CA ASP A 93 -17.89 -12.87 -2.58
C ASP A 93 -17.77 -13.53 -1.20
N ARG A 94 -16.64 -14.21 -0.94
CA ARG A 94 -16.39 -14.92 0.33
C ARG A 94 -16.27 -13.97 1.52
N LEU A 95 -15.53 -12.88 1.35
CA LEU A 95 -15.24 -11.91 2.41
C LEU A 95 -16.27 -10.77 2.46
N HIS A 96 -17.26 -10.77 1.57
CA HIS A 96 -18.29 -9.74 1.44
C HIS A 96 -17.67 -8.34 1.32
N ILE A 97 -16.68 -8.21 0.44
CA ILE A 97 -15.98 -6.95 0.21
C ILE A 97 -16.95 -6.00 -0.52
N VAL A 98 -17.32 -4.91 0.16
CA VAL A 98 -18.20 -3.85 -0.37
C VAL A 98 -17.69 -2.49 0.11
N PRO A 99 -18.04 -1.37 -0.56
CA PRO A 99 -17.72 -0.03 -0.05
C PRO A 99 -18.18 0.15 1.41
N GLY A 100 -17.29 0.67 2.25
CA GLY A 100 -17.46 0.81 3.70
C GLY A 100 -17.12 -0.43 4.52
N ALA A 101 -16.86 -1.58 3.89
CA ALA A 101 -16.42 -2.77 4.59
C ALA A 101 -15.02 -2.56 5.19
N ARG A 102 -14.78 -3.19 6.34
CA ARG A 102 -13.48 -3.18 7.01
C ARG A 102 -12.89 -4.58 6.96
N ILE A 103 -11.65 -4.67 6.52
CA ILE A 103 -10.97 -5.94 6.26
C ILE A 103 -9.59 -5.90 6.91
N ALA A 104 -9.24 -6.94 7.64
CA ALA A 104 -7.91 -7.07 8.22
C ALA A 104 -6.91 -7.57 7.15
N LEU A 105 -5.73 -6.96 7.13
CA LEU A 105 -4.62 -7.34 6.26
C LEU A 105 -3.60 -8.13 7.09
N ARG A 106 -3.36 -9.38 6.71
CA ARG A 106 -2.47 -10.29 7.44
C ARG A 106 -1.15 -10.53 6.71
N ASP A 107 -0.10 -10.68 7.49
CA ASP A 107 1.21 -11.09 6.99
C ASP A 107 1.16 -12.56 6.51
N PRO A 108 1.61 -12.88 5.28
CA PRO A 108 1.67 -14.26 4.78
C PRO A 108 2.66 -15.17 5.52
N ARG A 109 3.56 -14.62 6.35
CA ARG A 109 4.65 -15.37 6.99
C ARG A 109 4.28 -15.89 8.37
N ASP A 110 3.47 -15.16 9.12
CA ASP A 110 3.14 -15.45 10.52
C ASP A 110 1.66 -15.21 10.89
N ASP A 111 0.80 -14.93 9.91
CA ASP A 111 -0.63 -14.67 10.04
C ASP A 111 -1.00 -13.49 10.96
N GLN A 112 -0.04 -12.63 11.32
CA GLN A 112 -0.31 -11.48 12.16
C GLN A 112 -1.11 -10.41 11.40
N ALA A 113 -2.10 -9.83 12.07
CA ALA A 113 -2.84 -8.69 11.54
C ALA A 113 -1.96 -7.43 11.61
N LEU A 114 -1.62 -6.89 10.45
CA LEU A 114 -0.72 -5.74 10.31
C LEU A 114 -1.50 -4.43 10.23
N ALA A 115 -2.65 -4.45 9.55
CA ALA A 115 -3.46 -3.26 9.33
C ALA A 115 -4.93 -3.61 9.05
N ILE A 116 -5.80 -2.60 9.07
CA ILE A 116 -7.19 -2.71 8.63
C ILE A 116 -7.39 -1.72 7.47
N ILE A 117 -7.90 -2.21 6.35
CA ILE A 117 -8.37 -1.36 5.25
C ILE A 117 -9.87 -1.08 5.41
N THR A 118 -10.26 0.18 5.22
CA THR A 118 -11.66 0.56 5.02
C THR A 118 -11.86 0.77 3.52
N VAL A 119 -12.69 -0.08 2.91
CA VAL A 119 -12.89 -0.12 1.45
C VAL A 119 -13.64 1.12 1.00
N ASP A 120 -13.07 1.87 0.06
CA ASP A 120 -13.72 2.99 -0.61
C ASP A 120 -14.43 2.50 -1.88
N ASP A 121 -13.70 1.74 -2.71
CA ASP A 121 -14.21 1.18 -3.96
C ASP A 121 -13.57 -0.16 -4.32
N ILE A 122 -14.23 -0.85 -5.26
CA ILE A 122 -13.79 -2.12 -5.82
C ILE A 122 -14.00 -2.01 -7.32
N TYR A 123 -12.91 -2.07 -8.08
CA TYR A 123 -12.95 -1.80 -9.52
C TYR A 123 -12.10 -2.80 -10.29
N LYS A 124 -12.43 -2.98 -11.56
CA LYS A 124 -11.70 -3.88 -12.46
C LYS A 124 -10.75 -3.05 -13.32
N PRO A 125 -9.42 -3.14 -13.10
CA PRO A 125 -8.45 -2.36 -13.87
C PRO A 125 -8.31 -2.86 -15.32
N ASP A 126 -8.00 -1.95 -16.23
CA ASP A 126 -7.49 -2.30 -17.55
C ASP A 126 -5.97 -2.54 -17.46
N ARG A 127 -5.60 -3.81 -17.26
CA ARG A 127 -4.21 -4.23 -17.11
C ARG A 127 -3.35 -3.96 -18.35
N VAL A 128 -3.93 -3.96 -19.54
CA VAL A 128 -3.18 -3.66 -20.78
C VAL A 128 -2.83 -2.17 -20.80
N ARG A 129 -3.79 -1.32 -20.46
CA ARG A 129 -3.56 0.12 -20.32
C ARG A 129 -2.54 0.43 -19.24
N GLU A 130 -2.61 -0.23 -18.09
CA GLU A 130 -1.63 -0.11 -17.02
C GLU A 130 -0.23 -0.50 -17.51
N ALA A 131 -0.10 -1.64 -18.21
CA ALA A 131 1.19 -2.08 -18.73
C ALA A 131 1.83 -1.07 -19.68
N ILE A 132 1.05 -0.55 -20.63
CA ILE A 132 1.54 0.42 -21.63
C ILE A 132 1.92 1.74 -20.96
N ASN A 133 1.07 2.28 -20.08
CA ASN A 133 1.28 3.63 -19.56
C ASN A 133 2.27 3.68 -18.38
N VAL A 134 2.36 2.62 -17.58
CA VAL A 134 3.23 2.58 -16.40
C VAL A 134 4.56 1.92 -16.74
N PHE A 135 4.55 0.80 -17.48
CA PHE A 135 5.76 0.05 -17.83
C PHE A 135 6.27 0.34 -19.25
N GLY A 136 5.60 1.20 -20.00
CA GLY A 136 6.00 1.67 -21.33
C GLY A 136 5.59 0.75 -22.49
N ALA A 137 5.35 -0.53 -22.23
CA ALA A 137 4.89 -1.50 -23.21
C ALA A 137 4.18 -2.68 -22.56
N ASP A 138 3.29 -3.34 -23.31
CA ASP A 138 2.66 -4.59 -22.92
C ASP A 138 3.48 -5.80 -23.40
N ASP A 139 4.75 -5.85 -22.98
CA ASP A 139 5.69 -6.91 -23.32
C ASP A 139 5.77 -7.95 -22.18
N PRO A 140 5.35 -9.22 -22.40
CA PRO A 140 5.47 -10.28 -21.40
C PRO A 140 6.90 -10.58 -20.95
N ALA A 141 7.93 -10.16 -21.70
CA ALA A 141 9.31 -10.28 -21.26
C ALA A 141 9.67 -9.30 -20.12
N HIS A 142 8.91 -8.20 -19.96
CA HIS A 142 9.11 -7.27 -18.87
C HIS A 142 8.62 -7.88 -17.54
N PRO A 143 9.47 -8.00 -16.49
CA PRO A 143 9.10 -8.69 -15.25
C PRO A 143 7.82 -8.16 -14.59
N ALA A 144 7.63 -6.84 -14.57
CA ALA A 144 6.43 -6.23 -13.99
C ALA A 144 5.16 -6.51 -14.81
N VAL A 145 5.26 -6.55 -16.15
CA VAL A 145 4.13 -6.87 -17.04
C VAL A 145 3.77 -8.34 -16.92
N ALA A 146 4.79 -9.22 -16.85
CA ALA A 146 4.60 -10.63 -16.58
C ALA A 146 3.87 -10.86 -15.24
N TYR A 147 4.28 -10.15 -14.19
CA TYR A 147 3.62 -10.20 -12.89
C TYR A 147 2.16 -9.71 -12.96
N LEU A 148 1.93 -8.55 -13.59
CA LEU A 148 0.59 -7.98 -13.79
C LEU A 148 -0.35 -8.94 -14.54
N ARG A 149 0.17 -9.68 -15.51
CA ARG A 149 -0.63 -10.63 -16.31
C ARG A 149 -0.87 -11.97 -15.61
N THR A 150 0.07 -12.45 -14.81
CA THR A 150 0.06 -13.85 -14.33
C THR A 150 -0.19 -14.01 -12.83
N LYS A 151 0.08 -12.98 -12.03
CA LYS A 151 0.00 -13.05 -10.55
C LYS A 151 -1.08 -12.16 -9.98
N VAL A 152 -1.29 -10.98 -10.57
CA VAL A 152 -2.28 -10.01 -10.11
C VAL A 152 -3.71 -10.53 -10.38
N LYS A 153 -4.57 -10.41 -9.38
CA LYS A 153 -5.98 -10.81 -9.40
C LYS A 153 -6.88 -9.78 -10.08
N ASP A 154 -8.14 -10.13 -10.30
CA ASP A 154 -9.06 -9.46 -11.25
C ASP A 154 -9.57 -8.09 -10.83
N PHE A 155 -9.61 -7.80 -9.54
CA PHE A 155 -10.14 -6.56 -9.00
C PHE A 155 -9.13 -5.89 -8.09
N TYR A 156 -9.16 -4.56 -8.09
CA TYR A 156 -8.45 -3.74 -7.12
C TYR A 156 -9.42 -3.21 -6.08
N VAL A 157 -8.95 -3.17 -4.84
CA VAL A 157 -9.65 -2.60 -3.69
C VAL A 157 -8.93 -1.34 -3.28
N GLY A 158 -9.60 -0.21 -3.47
CA GLY A 158 -9.15 1.07 -2.96
C GLY A 158 -9.63 1.30 -1.54
N GLY A 159 -8.83 1.97 -0.72
CA GLY A 159 -9.27 2.29 0.63
C GLY A 159 -8.17 2.76 1.56
N LYS A 160 -8.59 3.53 2.57
CA LYS A 160 -7.69 4.02 3.64
C LYS A 160 -7.27 2.90 4.56
N VAL A 161 -6.02 2.96 4.99
CA VAL A 161 -5.40 1.96 5.86
C VAL A 161 -5.22 2.53 7.27
N GLN A 162 -5.53 1.72 8.27
CA GLN A 162 -5.17 1.94 9.68
C GLN A 162 -4.16 0.91 10.12
N ALA A 163 -3.01 1.35 10.60
CA ALA A 163 -1.92 0.47 10.98
C ALA A 163 -2.13 -0.09 12.39
N ILE A 164 -1.91 -1.40 12.55
CA ILE A 164 -1.84 -2.06 13.86
C ILE A 164 -0.37 -2.16 14.27
N GLN A 165 0.47 -2.69 13.38
CA GLN A 165 1.89 -2.88 13.63
C GLN A 165 2.66 -3.00 12.29
N ALA A 166 3.95 -2.68 12.33
CA ALA A 166 4.82 -2.92 11.19
C ALA A 166 5.07 -4.44 10.99
N PRO A 167 5.34 -4.89 9.76
CA PRO A 167 5.81 -6.24 9.49
C PRO A 167 7.08 -6.55 10.28
N ILE A 168 7.15 -7.75 10.87
CA ILE A 168 8.34 -8.18 11.61
C ILE A 168 9.34 -8.77 10.61
N HIS A 169 10.60 -8.35 10.72
CA HIS A 169 11.73 -8.95 10.02
C HIS A 169 12.74 -9.44 11.05
N PHE A 170 13.36 -10.59 10.80
CA PHE A 170 14.37 -11.18 11.70
C PHE A 170 15.80 -10.97 11.19
N ASP A 171 15.93 -10.66 9.90
CA ASP A 171 17.16 -10.41 9.19
C ASP A 171 17.49 -8.91 9.19
N TYR A 172 18.76 -8.59 9.48
CA TYR A 172 19.33 -7.24 9.36
C TYR A 172 18.51 -6.13 10.02
N VAL A 173 17.83 -6.41 11.14
CA VAL A 173 16.92 -5.46 11.80
C VAL A 173 17.57 -4.10 12.08
N ALA A 174 18.85 -4.10 12.47
CA ALA A 174 19.62 -2.88 12.72
C ALA A 174 19.89 -2.02 11.47
N LEU A 175 19.70 -2.57 10.26
CA LEU A 175 19.88 -1.88 8.98
C LEU A 175 18.54 -1.50 8.32
N ARG A 176 17.41 -1.94 8.88
CA ARG A 176 16.07 -1.58 8.40
C ARG A 176 15.59 -0.35 9.16
N CYS A 177 15.61 0.80 8.50
CA CYS A 177 15.20 2.07 9.08
C CYS A 177 13.91 2.58 8.43
N THR A 178 13.04 3.20 9.23
CA THR A 178 11.84 3.91 8.75
C THR A 178 12.19 5.35 8.36
N CYS A 179 11.32 6.00 7.56
CA CYS A 179 11.52 7.39 7.17
C CYS A 179 11.65 8.35 8.37
N LEU A 180 10.94 8.06 9.48
CA LEU A 180 11.02 8.84 10.71
C LEU A 180 12.44 8.83 11.31
N LEU A 181 13.11 7.68 11.33
CA LEU A 181 14.47 7.53 11.88
C LEU A 181 15.50 8.40 11.12
N PHE A 182 15.35 8.55 9.81
CA PHE A 182 16.22 9.40 8.99
C PHE A 182 15.94 10.91 9.17
N SER A 183 14.78 11.28 9.69
CA SER A 183 14.44 12.70 9.95
C SER A 183 15.06 13.23 11.24
N THR A 184 15.40 12.34 12.18
CA THR A 184 15.95 12.69 13.50
C THR A 184 17.48 12.72 13.55
N ASP A 185 18.15 12.07 12.59
CA ASP A 185 19.61 12.08 12.51
C ASP A 185 20.12 13.32 11.76
N ASP A 186 20.97 14.11 12.43
CA ASP A 186 21.64 15.31 11.90
C ASP A 186 22.71 14.95 10.85
N GLN A 187 22.28 14.38 9.73
CA GLN A 187 23.14 14.08 8.59
C GLN A 187 23.25 15.36 7.72
N ARG A 188 24.40 16.04 7.86
CA ARG A 188 24.81 17.14 6.98
C ARG A 188 24.92 16.65 5.54
N SER A 189 24.45 17.46 4.60
CA SER A 189 24.48 17.15 3.17
C SER A 189 25.90 16.87 2.68
N LEU A 190 26.09 15.73 2.02
CA LEU A 190 27.21 15.50 1.13
C LEU A 190 26.97 16.31 -0.15
N THR A 191 27.33 17.58 -0.11
CA THR A 191 27.46 18.45 -1.28
C THR A 191 28.84 19.10 -1.20
N ASP A 192 29.80 18.53 -1.93
CA ASP A 192 30.89 19.27 -2.57
C ASP A 192 30.48 19.52 -4.03
#